data_AF-A0A935CPH8-F1
#
_entry.id   AF-A0A935CPH8-F1
#
_cell.length_a   1.000
_cell.length_b   1.000
_cell.length_c   1.000
_cell.angle_alpha   90.00
_cell.angle_beta   90.00
_cell.angle_gamma   90.00
#
_symmetry.space_group_name_H-M   'P 1'
#
loop_
_entity.id
_entity.type
_entity.pdbx_description
1 polymer ?
#
loop_
_entity_poly.entity_id
_entity_poly.type
_entity_poly.pdbx_seq_one_letter_code
_entity_poly.pdbx_strand_id
1 'polypeptide(L)'
;MGDRSAVQRPRRAPRTPCSATLIYNLSTPSSSATATVNGVNVQGGTTTYQNNMIALGNDMTANSPQINGMAEVVAGTDNFYHNSVYIGGSGVAAGTANSYAFQSTITTNTRNYRDNIFYNGRSNGAATGKHYAVRVGGTAPNPTGLTSNNNDYLANGAGGVFGYFNSLDVANLAAWQAAVGQDANSFESDPQYLAPTAAAPDLHINPSVATVVEGNGFLIASITDDYDGQTRASLTPTDIGADAGDFTSAGDISPPSIAYTALGNTASTADRILAATITDVTGVPTSGALQPRIYYKKGAGGTWYSSQGVLTSGSGTSGAWDFTIVAADMGGVAAGDTIYYYVIAQDTASTPNIGSNPSGVVATDVNTVITPPAVPNSYNVLASISGTYDVGATCATPEYATITAAVTALNAGVLTGPATYLLCDTTYPSETFPITIVANAGSSAVNTITIKPAPGVLPTVSGSSATTIFDLNGATA
;
A
#
# COMPACT_ATOMS: atom_id res chain seq x y z
N MET A 1 -51.07 -29.42 -53.24
CA MET A 1 -49.99 -28.42 -53.07
C MET A 1 -50.26 -27.67 -51.78
N GLY A 2 -49.58 -28.03 -50.70
CA GLY A 2 -49.70 -27.37 -49.41
C GLY A 2 -48.30 -27.30 -48.81
N ASP A 3 -47.66 -26.17 -49.00
CA ASP A 3 -46.33 -25.82 -48.52
C ASP A 3 -46.34 -25.67 -46.99
N ARG A 4 -45.48 -26.41 -46.29
CA ARG A 4 -45.16 -26.20 -44.87
C ARG A 4 -43.69 -25.87 -44.77
N SER A 5 -43.38 -24.58 -44.92
CA SER A 5 -42.11 -24.01 -44.51
C SER A 5 -41.98 -24.15 -42.98
N ALA A 6 -41.06 -25.00 -42.54
CA ALA A 6 -40.62 -25.06 -41.17
C ALA A 6 -39.57 -23.96 -40.99
N VAL A 7 -39.91 -22.95 -40.20
CA VAL A 7 -38.95 -21.94 -39.72
C VAL A 7 -37.90 -22.66 -38.88
N GLN A 8 -36.73 -22.87 -39.46
CA GLN A 8 -35.57 -23.42 -38.79
C GLN A 8 -35.01 -22.34 -37.85
N ARG A 9 -35.39 -22.39 -36.57
CA ARG A 9 -34.74 -21.59 -35.53
C ARG A 9 -33.24 -21.94 -35.53
N PRO A 10 -32.33 -20.95 -35.43
CA PRO A 10 -30.90 -21.23 -35.38
C PRO A 10 -30.61 -22.12 -34.16
N ARG A 11 -29.89 -23.22 -34.40
CA ARG A 11 -29.41 -24.09 -33.31
C ARG A 11 -28.40 -23.28 -32.49
N ARG A 12 -28.74 -23.00 -31.23
CA ARG A 12 -27.78 -22.50 -30.22
C ARG A 12 -26.58 -23.44 -30.19
N ALA A 13 -25.36 -22.90 -30.22
CA ALA A 13 -24.15 -23.68 -30.02
C ALA A 13 -24.24 -24.49 -28.71
N PRO A 14 -23.66 -25.70 -28.63
CA PRO A 14 -23.66 -26.47 -27.40
C PRO A 14 -22.99 -25.65 -26.29
N ARG A 15 -23.76 -25.28 -25.26
CA ARG A 15 -23.22 -24.62 -24.05
C ARG A 15 -22.16 -25.53 -23.43
N THR A 16 -20.99 -24.99 -23.16
CA THR A 16 -19.96 -25.62 -22.33
C THR A 16 -20.57 -26.00 -20.98
N PRO A 17 -20.33 -27.20 -20.45
CA PRO A 17 -20.82 -27.57 -19.13
C PRO A 17 -20.23 -26.58 -18.10
N CYS A 18 -21.09 -25.91 -17.33
CA CYS A 18 -20.76 -24.89 -16.31
C CYS A 18 -20.52 -23.45 -16.81
N SER A 19 -21.25 -23.00 -17.84
CA SER A 19 -21.30 -21.59 -18.23
C SER A 19 -22.70 -20.95 -18.22
N ALA A 20 -22.75 -19.63 -18.00
CA ALA A 20 -23.95 -18.80 -18.16
C ALA A 20 -25.18 -19.34 -17.38
N THR A 21 -24.97 -19.63 -16.09
CA THR A 21 -25.99 -20.14 -15.16
C THR A 21 -26.31 -19.10 -14.10
N LEU A 22 -27.61 -18.90 -13.82
CA LEU A 22 -28.10 -18.12 -12.70
C LEU A 22 -28.45 -19.05 -11.53
N ILE A 23 -27.81 -18.86 -10.38
CA ILE A 23 -28.03 -19.64 -9.15
C ILE A 23 -28.41 -18.68 -8.03
N TYR A 24 -29.60 -18.83 -7.46
CA TYR A 24 -30.08 -17.91 -6.45
C TYR A 24 -31.09 -18.54 -5.48
N ASN A 25 -31.30 -17.86 -4.34
CA ASN A 25 -32.27 -18.22 -3.30
C ASN A 25 -32.16 -19.65 -2.76
N LEU A 26 -30.97 -20.26 -2.81
CA LEU A 26 -30.71 -21.48 -2.05
C LEU A 26 -30.78 -21.14 -0.57
N SER A 27 -31.56 -21.92 0.18
CA SER A 27 -31.78 -21.71 1.61
C SER A 27 -31.66 -23.02 2.38
N THR A 28 -31.42 -22.90 3.68
CA THR A 28 -31.46 -24.02 4.61
C THR A 28 -32.19 -23.58 5.88
N PRO A 29 -33.12 -24.39 6.41
CA PRO A 29 -33.73 -24.12 7.70
C PRO A 29 -32.81 -24.51 8.88
N SER A 30 -31.64 -25.09 8.60
CA SER A 30 -30.73 -25.56 9.65
C SER A 30 -30.17 -24.40 10.48
N SER A 31 -30.18 -24.58 11.80
CA SER A 31 -29.51 -23.70 12.75
C SER A 31 -28.08 -24.14 13.07
N SER A 32 -27.57 -25.19 12.40
CA SER A 32 -26.22 -25.69 12.64
C SER A 32 -25.16 -24.75 12.06
N ALA A 33 -24.13 -24.41 12.84
CA ALA A 33 -22.97 -23.67 12.34
C ALA A 33 -22.15 -24.45 11.30
N THR A 34 -22.39 -25.77 11.14
CA THR A 34 -21.75 -26.61 10.11
C THR A 34 -22.61 -26.80 8.86
N ALA A 35 -23.85 -26.30 8.86
CA ALA A 35 -24.67 -26.33 7.66
C ALA A 35 -23.99 -25.50 6.57
N THR A 36 -23.90 -26.04 5.36
CA THR A 36 -23.24 -25.38 4.24
C THR A 36 -24.22 -25.24 3.07
N VAL A 37 -24.27 -24.04 2.49
CA VAL A 37 -24.98 -23.74 1.24
C VAL A 37 -23.95 -23.31 0.21
N ASN A 38 -23.85 -24.04 -0.89
CA ASN A 38 -22.94 -23.74 -1.99
C ASN A 38 -23.75 -23.39 -3.24
N GLY A 39 -23.39 -22.30 -3.93
CA GLY A 39 -23.87 -22.05 -5.29
C GLY A 39 -23.25 -23.05 -6.26
N VAL A 40 -21.92 -23.08 -6.30
CA VAL A 40 -21.12 -24.11 -7.00
C VAL A 40 -20.24 -24.83 -5.99
N ASN A 41 -20.23 -26.16 -6.05
CA ASN A 41 -19.35 -27.01 -5.23
C ASN A 41 -18.50 -27.92 -6.14
N VAL A 42 -17.21 -27.61 -6.23
CA VAL A 42 -16.23 -28.32 -7.05
C VAL A 42 -15.56 -29.41 -6.23
N GLN A 43 -15.71 -30.64 -6.70
CA GLN A 43 -15.25 -31.86 -6.03
C GLN A 43 -14.08 -32.55 -6.77
N GLY A 44 -13.40 -31.82 -7.66
CA GLY A 44 -12.29 -32.26 -8.49
C GLY A 44 -12.62 -32.28 -9.99
N GLY A 45 -11.66 -32.72 -10.80
CA GLY A 45 -11.79 -32.78 -12.28
C GLY A 45 -10.97 -31.71 -12.99
N THR A 46 -11.29 -31.48 -14.27
CA THR A 46 -10.73 -30.38 -15.08
C THR A 46 -11.89 -29.61 -15.68
N THR A 47 -12.20 -28.41 -15.20
CA THR A 47 -13.39 -27.66 -15.64
C THR A 47 -13.15 -26.16 -15.68
N THR A 48 -13.81 -25.48 -16.61
CA THR A 48 -13.90 -24.02 -16.64
C THR A 48 -15.30 -23.60 -16.22
N TYR A 49 -15.39 -22.85 -15.13
CA TYR A 49 -16.62 -22.23 -14.62
C TYR A 49 -16.63 -20.78 -15.09
N GLN A 50 -17.57 -20.40 -15.96
CA GLN A 50 -17.55 -19.07 -16.56
C GLN A 50 -18.91 -18.39 -16.73
N ASN A 51 -18.93 -17.06 -16.68
CA ASN A 51 -20.15 -16.25 -16.87
C ASN A 51 -21.30 -16.67 -15.94
N ASN A 52 -21.04 -17.24 -14.77
CA ASN A 52 -22.13 -17.61 -13.86
C ASN A 52 -22.52 -16.40 -13.01
N MET A 53 -23.83 -16.21 -12.82
CA MET A 53 -24.39 -15.22 -11.88
C MET A 53 -24.92 -15.96 -10.66
N ILE A 54 -24.38 -15.67 -9.47
CA ILE A 54 -24.70 -16.38 -8.23
C ILE A 54 -25.09 -15.39 -7.15
N ALA A 55 -26.33 -15.45 -6.65
CA ALA A 55 -26.83 -14.55 -5.61
C ALA A 55 -27.47 -15.33 -4.45
N LEU A 56 -26.80 -15.38 -3.30
CA LEU A 56 -27.21 -16.22 -2.16
C LEU A 56 -27.34 -15.41 -0.87
N GLY A 57 -27.94 -16.00 0.17
CA GLY A 57 -27.83 -15.50 1.55
C GLY A 57 -28.90 -14.50 2.01
N ASN A 58 -29.63 -13.87 1.09
CA ASN A 58 -30.58 -12.81 1.44
C ASN A 58 -31.66 -13.26 2.44
N ASP A 59 -32.17 -14.48 2.28
CA ASP A 59 -33.21 -15.06 3.16
C ASP A 59 -32.65 -15.85 4.35
N MET A 60 -31.34 -15.93 4.51
CA MET A 60 -30.68 -16.71 5.57
C MET A 60 -30.17 -15.79 6.69
N THR A 61 -31.08 -15.12 7.41
CA THR A 61 -30.73 -14.11 8.44
C THR A 61 -30.98 -14.57 9.89
N ALA A 62 -31.81 -15.59 10.10
CA ALA A 62 -32.13 -16.09 11.45
C ALA A 62 -30.94 -16.79 12.14
N ASN A 63 -30.06 -17.42 11.36
CA ASN A 63 -28.78 -18.01 11.79
C ASN A 63 -27.73 -17.80 10.70
N SER A 64 -26.46 -18.09 11.00
CA SER A 64 -25.37 -18.09 10.02
C SER A 64 -24.95 -19.52 9.67
N PRO A 65 -25.51 -20.16 8.62
CA PRO A 65 -24.85 -21.29 7.98
C PRO A 65 -23.60 -20.81 7.23
N GLN A 66 -22.69 -21.72 6.92
CA GLN A 66 -21.62 -21.39 5.97
C GLN A 66 -22.23 -21.22 4.57
N ILE A 67 -22.00 -20.07 3.95
CA ILE A 67 -22.48 -19.79 2.59
C ILE A 67 -21.27 -19.59 1.69
N ASN A 68 -21.18 -20.37 0.62
CA ASN A 68 -20.16 -20.19 -0.42
C ASN A 68 -20.84 -19.90 -1.75
N GLY A 69 -20.46 -18.81 -2.42
CA GLY A 69 -20.89 -18.57 -3.79
C GLY A 69 -20.33 -19.65 -4.71
N MET A 70 -19.01 -19.77 -4.73
CA MET A 70 -18.30 -20.89 -5.35
C MET A 70 -17.28 -21.48 -4.36
N ALA A 71 -17.29 -22.80 -4.24
CA ALA A 71 -16.40 -23.56 -3.35
C ALA A 71 -15.60 -24.59 -4.14
N GLU A 72 -14.28 -24.52 -4.04
CA GLU A 72 -13.31 -25.48 -4.57
C GLU A 72 -12.59 -26.16 -3.40
N VAL A 73 -13.03 -27.36 -3.04
CA VAL A 73 -12.63 -28.03 -1.78
C VAL A 73 -11.86 -29.33 -1.97
N VAL A 74 -11.90 -29.90 -3.19
CA VAL A 74 -11.11 -31.06 -3.59
C VAL A 74 -10.29 -30.70 -4.83
N ALA A 75 -9.02 -31.10 -4.84
CA ALA A 75 -8.07 -30.66 -5.86
C ALA A 75 -8.48 -31.11 -7.27
N GLY A 76 -8.70 -30.12 -8.16
CA GLY A 76 -8.90 -30.28 -9.60
C GLY A 76 -7.92 -29.40 -10.39
N THR A 77 -8.07 -29.35 -11.71
CA THR A 77 -7.44 -28.35 -12.59
C THR A 77 -8.54 -27.44 -13.11
N ASP A 78 -8.81 -26.37 -12.37
CA ASP A 78 -10.02 -25.59 -12.57
C ASP A 78 -9.72 -24.13 -12.91
N ASN A 79 -10.56 -23.59 -13.77
CA ASN A 79 -10.54 -22.19 -14.14
C ASN A 79 -11.88 -21.53 -13.76
N PHE A 80 -11.82 -20.32 -13.20
CA PHE A 80 -12.98 -19.52 -12.85
C PHE A 80 -12.82 -18.16 -13.54
N TYR A 81 -13.67 -17.90 -14.53
CA TYR A 81 -13.55 -16.75 -15.39
C TYR A 81 -14.86 -15.97 -15.50
N HIS A 82 -14.84 -14.65 -15.38
CA HIS A 82 -16.05 -13.86 -15.66
C HIS A 82 -17.26 -14.28 -14.82
N ASN A 83 -17.09 -14.77 -13.59
CA ASN A 83 -18.25 -15.08 -12.74
C ASN A 83 -18.64 -13.84 -11.93
N SER A 84 -19.94 -13.63 -11.73
CA SER A 84 -20.50 -12.58 -10.89
C SER A 84 -21.15 -13.21 -9.66
N VAL A 85 -20.60 -12.95 -8.47
CA VAL A 85 -21.07 -13.55 -7.22
C VAL A 85 -21.46 -12.47 -6.22
N TYR A 86 -22.66 -12.59 -5.68
CA TYR A 86 -23.17 -11.80 -4.57
C TYR A 86 -23.63 -12.69 -3.42
N ILE A 87 -23.10 -12.47 -2.22
CA ILE A 87 -23.60 -13.06 -0.98
C ILE A 87 -24.21 -11.94 -0.12
N GLY A 88 -25.51 -11.99 0.09
CA GLY A 88 -26.29 -11.03 0.86
C GLY A 88 -26.78 -11.55 2.20
N GLY A 89 -27.79 -10.83 2.73
CA GLY A 89 -28.37 -11.05 4.05
C GLY A 89 -27.90 -9.98 5.04
N SER A 90 -28.84 -9.15 5.49
CA SER A 90 -28.59 -8.07 6.45
C SER A 90 -29.21 -8.40 7.81
N GLY A 91 -28.57 -7.92 8.88
CA GLY A 91 -29.06 -8.11 10.24
C GLY A 91 -29.02 -9.56 10.70
N VAL A 92 -28.00 -10.33 10.31
CA VAL A 92 -27.89 -11.75 10.70
C VAL A 92 -27.90 -11.86 12.24
N ALA A 93 -28.91 -12.57 12.76
CA ALA A 93 -29.30 -12.48 14.16
C ALA A 93 -28.41 -13.32 15.10
N ALA A 94 -27.86 -14.45 14.63
CA ALA A 94 -27.06 -15.35 15.45
C ALA A 94 -26.12 -16.23 14.61
N GLY A 95 -25.14 -16.84 15.28
CA GLY A 95 -24.21 -17.81 14.68
C GLY A 95 -22.80 -17.26 14.44
N THR A 96 -21.88 -18.19 14.17
CA THR A 96 -20.44 -17.90 14.02
C THR A 96 -19.86 -18.41 12.69
N ALA A 97 -20.67 -19.04 11.84
CA ALA A 97 -20.17 -19.56 10.57
C ALA A 97 -19.83 -18.41 9.62
N ASN A 98 -18.75 -18.60 8.87
CA ASN A 98 -18.27 -17.63 7.90
C ASN A 98 -19.02 -17.77 6.57
N SER A 99 -18.97 -16.73 5.74
CA SER A 99 -19.38 -16.81 4.33
C SER A 99 -18.23 -16.42 3.42
N TYR A 100 -18.28 -16.90 2.18
CA TYR A 100 -17.26 -16.67 1.17
C TYR A 100 -17.95 -16.42 -0.19
N ALA A 101 -17.67 -15.32 -0.88
CA ALA A 101 -18.10 -15.21 -2.28
C ALA A 101 -17.33 -16.24 -3.13
N PHE A 102 -16.00 -16.35 -2.92
CA PHE A 102 -15.18 -17.44 -3.43
C PHE A 102 -14.35 -18.11 -2.32
N GLN A 103 -14.34 -19.44 -2.30
CA GLN A 103 -13.45 -20.21 -1.44
C GLN A 103 -12.77 -21.34 -2.21
N SER A 104 -11.44 -21.31 -2.24
CA SER A 104 -10.61 -22.44 -2.63
C SER A 104 -9.71 -22.87 -1.47
N THR A 105 -9.72 -24.15 -1.11
CA THR A 105 -8.78 -24.73 -0.15
C THR A 105 -7.62 -25.46 -0.81
N ILE A 106 -7.53 -25.38 -2.14
CA ILE A 106 -6.56 -26.14 -2.93
C ILE A 106 -5.17 -25.50 -2.81
N THR A 107 -4.13 -26.34 -2.78
CA THR A 107 -2.73 -25.91 -2.67
C THR A 107 -1.84 -26.46 -3.80
N THR A 108 -2.44 -27.14 -4.78
CA THR A 108 -1.77 -27.85 -5.88
C THR A 108 -2.56 -27.65 -7.18
N ASN A 109 -2.03 -28.18 -8.29
CA ASN A 109 -2.64 -28.11 -9.63
C ASN A 109 -2.82 -26.69 -10.18
N THR A 110 -3.24 -26.58 -11.44
CA THR A 110 -3.57 -25.29 -12.05
C THR A 110 -4.89 -24.76 -11.50
N ARG A 111 -4.84 -23.50 -11.05
CA ARG A 111 -5.93 -22.77 -10.40
C ARG A 111 -5.95 -21.38 -10.99
N ASN A 112 -6.81 -21.13 -11.99
CA ASN A 112 -6.84 -19.82 -12.65
C ASN A 112 -8.12 -19.06 -12.31
N TYR A 113 -8.02 -17.95 -11.61
CA TYR A 113 -9.14 -17.13 -11.18
C TYR A 113 -8.97 -15.72 -11.78
N ARG A 114 -9.69 -15.44 -12.87
CA ARG A 114 -9.57 -14.15 -13.57
C ARG A 114 -10.90 -13.54 -13.90
N ASP A 115 -10.95 -12.22 -13.92
CA ASP A 115 -12.12 -11.48 -14.38
C ASP A 115 -13.38 -11.81 -13.61
N ASN A 116 -13.31 -12.22 -12.34
CA ASN A 116 -14.49 -12.50 -11.53
C ASN A 116 -14.86 -11.31 -10.66
N ILE A 117 -16.14 -11.16 -10.35
CA ILE A 117 -16.64 -10.28 -9.28
C ILE A 117 -17.04 -11.16 -8.10
N PHE A 118 -16.40 -10.91 -6.95
CA PHE A 118 -16.63 -11.62 -5.70
C PHE A 118 -17.09 -10.64 -4.61
N TYR A 119 -18.40 -10.44 -4.54
CA TYR A 119 -19.02 -9.54 -3.58
C TYR A 119 -19.72 -10.32 -2.45
N ASN A 120 -19.22 -10.20 -1.22
CA ASN A 120 -19.88 -10.65 -0.01
C ASN A 120 -20.40 -9.46 0.82
N GLY A 121 -21.59 -8.98 0.47
CA GLY A 121 -22.32 -7.91 1.19
C GLY A 121 -23.11 -8.37 2.41
N ARG A 122 -22.87 -9.60 2.90
CA ARG A 122 -23.54 -10.12 4.09
C ARG A 122 -23.14 -9.32 5.32
N SER A 123 -24.11 -8.98 6.16
CA SER A 123 -23.92 -8.10 7.32
C SER A 123 -24.53 -8.68 8.59
N ASN A 124 -23.69 -8.83 9.61
CA ASN A 124 -24.12 -9.22 10.95
C ASN A 124 -25.03 -8.19 11.60
N GLY A 125 -26.02 -8.67 12.36
CA GLY A 125 -26.73 -7.90 13.37
C GLY A 125 -26.14 -8.17 14.75
N ALA A 126 -26.34 -9.39 15.26
CA ALA A 126 -25.74 -9.87 16.51
C ALA A 126 -24.88 -11.14 16.33
N ALA A 127 -24.85 -11.71 15.13
CA ALA A 127 -23.92 -12.78 14.77
C ALA A 127 -22.46 -12.29 14.74
N THR A 128 -21.50 -13.24 14.76
CA THR A 128 -20.05 -12.95 14.81
C THR A 128 -19.25 -13.66 13.73
N GLY A 129 -19.92 -14.29 12.76
CA GLY A 129 -19.25 -14.92 11.62
C GLY A 129 -18.57 -13.87 10.74
N LYS A 130 -17.48 -14.26 10.08
CA LYS A 130 -16.77 -13.38 9.14
C LYS A 130 -17.25 -13.59 7.71
N HIS A 131 -17.27 -12.51 6.93
CA HIS A 131 -17.80 -12.52 5.57
C HIS A 131 -16.70 -12.13 4.60
N TYR A 132 -16.14 -13.12 3.89
CA TYR A 132 -14.99 -12.92 3.02
C TYR A 132 -15.39 -12.76 1.55
N ALA A 133 -14.74 -11.86 0.82
CA ALA A 133 -14.83 -11.84 -0.63
C ALA A 133 -14.12 -13.09 -1.19
N VAL A 134 -12.92 -13.39 -0.69
CA VAL A 134 -12.06 -14.43 -1.26
C VAL A 134 -11.31 -15.24 -0.19
N ARG A 135 -11.19 -16.55 -0.43
CA ARG A 135 -10.23 -17.43 0.26
C ARG A 135 -9.48 -18.26 -0.77
N VAL A 136 -8.16 -18.34 -0.64
CA VAL A 136 -7.32 -19.23 -1.46
C VAL A 136 -6.39 -20.06 -0.58
N GLY A 137 -6.15 -21.32 -0.97
CA GLY A 137 -5.19 -22.19 -0.31
C GLY A 137 -3.74 -21.85 -0.68
N GLY A 138 -2.86 -21.93 0.30
CA GLY A 138 -1.41 -21.71 0.19
C GLY A 138 -0.80 -21.33 1.54
N THR A 139 0.53 -21.40 1.63
CA THR A 139 1.28 -21.12 2.88
C THR A 139 2.37 -20.04 2.71
N ALA A 140 2.55 -19.51 1.51
CA ALA A 140 3.55 -18.50 1.18
C ALA A 140 3.13 -17.72 -0.09
N PRO A 141 3.69 -16.51 -0.33
CA PRO A 141 3.45 -15.78 -1.57
C PRO A 141 3.74 -16.63 -2.81
N ASN A 142 2.97 -16.40 -3.87
CA ASN A 142 2.88 -17.20 -5.09
C ASN A 142 2.59 -18.69 -4.83
N PRO A 143 1.41 -19.02 -4.24
CA PRO A 143 1.00 -20.41 -4.05
C PRO A 143 1.08 -21.22 -5.35
N THR A 144 1.50 -22.47 -5.26
CA THR A 144 1.70 -23.33 -6.42
C THR A 144 0.45 -23.41 -7.30
N GLY A 145 0.65 -23.14 -8.59
CA GLY A 145 -0.37 -23.27 -9.63
C GLY A 145 -1.49 -22.24 -9.58
N LEU A 146 -1.45 -21.28 -8.64
CA LEU A 146 -2.39 -20.17 -8.58
C LEU A 146 -2.01 -19.10 -9.60
N THR A 147 -2.97 -18.71 -10.41
CA THR A 147 -2.96 -17.49 -11.20
C THR A 147 -4.23 -16.73 -10.87
N SER A 148 -4.10 -15.61 -10.15
CA SER A 148 -5.24 -14.78 -9.75
C SER A 148 -4.98 -13.35 -10.19
N ASN A 149 -5.85 -12.76 -11.00
CA ASN A 149 -5.69 -11.38 -11.46
C ASN A 149 -6.97 -10.81 -12.10
N ASN A 150 -7.08 -9.49 -12.19
CA ASN A 150 -8.21 -8.81 -12.84
C ASN A 150 -9.57 -9.16 -12.23
N ASN A 151 -9.61 -9.50 -10.93
CA ASN A 151 -10.85 -9.75 -10.21
C ASN A 151 -11.30 -8.47 -9.48
N ASP A 152 -12.59 -8.34 -9.20
CA ASP A 152 -13.13 -7.31 -8.30
C ASP A 152 -13.67 -7.96 -7.03
N TYR A 153 -13.26 -7.44 -5.88
CA TYR A 153 -13.56 -8.01 -4.56
C TYR A 153 -14.28 -6.99 -3.68
N LEU A 154 -15.32 -7.43 -2.97
CA LEU A 154 -15.93 -6.56 -1.97
C LEU A 154 -16.47 -7.35 -0.77
N ALA A 155 -16.15 -6.87 0.43
CA ALA A 155 -16.71 -7.38 1.68
C ALA A 155 -16.97 -6.21 2.65
N ASN A 156 -18.12 -5.57 2.54
CA ASN A 156 -18.42 -4.29 3.19
C ASN A 156 -19.51 -4.35 4.28
N GLY A 157 -20.15 -5.50 4.50
CA GLY A 157 -21.12 -5.68 5.58
C GLY A 157 -20.45 -5.77 6.96
N ALA A 158 -21.22 -5.66 8.04
CA ALA A 158 -20.69 -5.85 9.39
C ALA A 158 -20.15 -7.28 9.56
N GLY A 159 -18.89 -7.43 9.95
CA GLY A 159 -18.16 -8.71 9.94
C GLY A 159 -17.48 -9.04 8.60
N GLY A 160 -17.55 -8.13 7.63
CA GLY A 160 -16.79 -8.19 6.38
C GLY A 160 -15.28 -8.18 6.62
N VAL A 161 -14.58 -9.02 5.86
CA VAL A 161 -13.12 -9.10 5.81
C VAL A 161 -12.75 -9.32 4.34
N PHE A 162 -11.76 -8.61 3.79
CA PHE A 162 -11.42 -8.75 2.37
C PHE A 162 -11.17 -10.22 1.98
N GLY A 163 -10.22 -10.87 2.65
CA GLY A 163 -9.86 -12.24 2.30
C GLY A 163 -9.25 -13.06 3.41
N TYR A 164 -9.03 -14.34 3.14
CA TYR A 164 -8.42 -15.29 4.06
C TYR A 164 -7.32 -16.10 3.36
N PHE A 165 -6.10 -16.03 3.89
CA PHE A 165 -4.93 -16.70 3.32
C PHE A 165 -3.96 -17.13 4.43
N ASN A 166 -3.36 -18.32 4.27
CA ASN A 166 -2.39 -18.87 5.21
C ASN A 166 -2.83 -18.81 6.69
N SER A 167 -4.10 -19.15 6.92
CA SER A 167 -4.75 -19.12 8.25
C SER A 167 -4.88 -17.75 8.91
N LEU A 168 -4.81 -16.67 8.14
CA LEU A 168 -4.94 -15.29 8.62
C LEU A 168 -6.01 -14.52 7.84
N ASP A 169 -6.64 -13.58 8.52
CA ASP A 169 -7.45 -12.53 7.88
C ASP A 169 -6.52 -11.59 7.11
N VAL A 170 -6.96 -11.20 5.93
CA VAL A 170 -6.29 -10.20 5.10
C VAL A 170 -7.26 -9.02 4.97
N ALA A 171 -6.78 -7.82 5.30
CA ALA A 171 -7.64 -6.68 5.54
C ALA A 171 -8.15 -5.97 4.28
N ASN A 172 -7.35 -5.94 3.21
CA ASN A 172 -7.62 -5.23 1.96
C ASN A 172 -6.76 -5.79 0.81
N LEU A 173 -7.00 -5.31 -0.40
CA LEU A 173 -6.29 -5.76 -1.60
C LEU A 173 -4.77 -5.54 -1.53
N ALA A 174 -4.28 -4.42 -0.97
CA ALA A 174 -2.84 -4.17 -0.86
C ALA A 174 -2.16 -5.21 0.06
N ALA A 175 -2.78 -5.55 1.18
CA ALA A 175 -2.31 -6.62 2.05
C ALA A 175 -2.40 -8.00 1.38
N TRP A 176 -3.41 -8.23 0.54
CA TRP A 176 -3.57 -9.45 -0.23
C TRP A 176 -2.48 -9.63 -1.28
N GLN A 177 -2.18 -8.60 -2.06
CA GLN A 177 -1.11 -8.60 -3.04
C GLN A 177 0.24 -8.90 -2.36
N ALA A 178 0.50 -8.34 -1.17
CA ALA A 178 1.70 -8.64 -0.39
C ALA A 178 1.74 -10.09 0.14
N ALA A 179 0.61 -10.60 0.65
CA ALA A 179 0.54 -11.93 1.26
C ALA A 179 0.53 -13.07 0.22
N VAL A 180 -0.21 -12.89 -0.88
CA VAL A 180 -0.44 -13.91 -1.91
C VAL A 180 0.50 -13.75 -3.11
N GLY A 181 0.99 -12.54 -3.39
CA GLY A 181 1.86 -12.27 -4.55
C GLY A 181 1.14 -12.27 -5.90
N GLN A 182 -0.19 -12.19 -5.90
CA GLN A 182 -1.06 -12.23 -7.08
C GLN A 182 -1.97 -11.00 -7.10
N ASP A 183 -2.93 -10.93 -8.04
CA ASP A 183 -3.97 -9.89 -8.08
C ASP A 183 -3.45 -8.46 -8.29
N ALA A 184 -2.35 -8.31 -9.04
CA ALA A 184 -1.73 -7.01 -9.34
C ALA A 184 -2.65 -6.02 -10.08
N ASN A 185 -3.57 -6.52 -10.92
CA ASN A 185 -4.54 -5.70 -11.67
C ASN A 185 -5.99 -5.94 -11.19
N SER A 186 -6.16 -6.44 -9.97
CA SER A 186 -7.47 -6.63 -9.36
C SER A 186 -7.91 -5.36 -8.62
N PHE A 187 -9.18 -5.31 -8.21
CA PHE A 187 -9.79 -4.15 -7.55
C PHE A 187 -10.53 -4.56 -6.28
N GLU A 188 -10.71 -3.59 -5.39
CA GLU A 188 -11.57 -3.69 -4.21
C GLU A 188 -12.63 -2.58 -4.28
N SER A 189 -13.73 -2.81 -4.98
CA SER A 189 -14.76 -1.79 -5.23
C SER A 189 -16.18 -2.37 -5.27
N ASP A 190 -17.19 -1.49 -5.28
CA ASP A 190 -18.56 -1.89 -5.55
C ASP A 190 -18.78 -2.06 -7.07
N PRO A 191 -19.15 -3.26 -7.54
CA PRO A 191 -19.35 -3.53 -8.96
C PRO A 191 -20.54 -2.77 -9.57
N GLN A 192 -21.42 -2.18 -8.75
CA GLN A 192 -22.64 -1.48 -9.18
C GLN A 192 -23.72 -2.40 -9.78
N TYR A 193 -23.99 -3.54 -9.13
CA TYR A 193 -25.10 -4.41 -9.53
C TYR A 193 -26.47 -3.70 -9.47
N LEU A 194 -27.35 -3.95 -10.45
CA LEU A 194 -28.67 -3.32 -10.54
C LEU A 194 -29.60 -3.66 -9.37
N ALA A 195 -29.75 -4.94 -9.03
CA ALA A 195 -30.67 -5.38 -7.96
C ALA A 195 -30.25 -6.72 -7.32
N PRO A 196 -29.09 -6.78 -6.65
CA PRO A 196 -28.54 -8.04 -6.14
C PRO A 196 -29.36 -8.68 -5.00
N THR A 197 -30.23 -7.92 -4.34
CA THR A 197 -31.06 -8.36 -3.20
C THR A 197 -32.54 -8.56 -3.57
N ALA A 198 -32.92 -8.39 -4.84
CA ALA A 198 -34.28 -8.62 -5.29
C ALA A 198 -34.66 -10.10 -5.21
N ALA A 199 -35.97 -10.40 -5.15
CA ALA A 199 -36.48 -11.78 -5.10
C ALA A 199 -36.04 -12.61 -6.32
N ALA A 200 -35.98 -11.97 -7.49
CA ALA A 200 -35.20 -12.43 -8.63
C ALA A 200 -34.01 -11.45 -8.74
N PRO A 201 -32.82 -11.84 -8.29
CA PRO A 201 -31.68 -10.94 -8.22
C PRO A 201 -31.17 -10.60 -9.62
N ASP A 202 -30.69 -9.37 -9.77
CA ASP A 202 -30.10 -8.84 -10.98
C ASP A 202 -28.65 -8.42 -10.71
N LEU A 203 -27.70 -9.20 -11.25
CA LEU A 203 -26.26 -8.98 -11.13
C LEU A 203 -25.66 -8.37 -12.41
N HIS A 204 -26.48 -7.82 -13.29
CA HIS A 204 -25.98 -6.96 -14.37
C HIS A 204 -25.47 -5.64 -13.78
N ILE A 205 -24.52 -5.04 -14.47
CA ILE A 205 -23.85 -3.81 -14.07
C ILE A 205 -24.74 -2.62 -14.45
N ASN A 206 -24.85 -1.64 -13.54
CA ASN A 206 -25.61 -0.43 -13.79
C ASN A 206 -24.86 0.47 -14.79
N PRO A 207 -25.35 0.69 -16.03
CA PRO A 207 -24.63 1.44 -17.04
C PRO A 207 -24.53 2.95 -16.74
N SER A 208 -25.35 3.45 -15.80
CA SER A 208 -25.40 4.87 -15.44
C SER A 208 -24.49 5.25 -14.27
N VAL A 209 -23.78 4.29 -13.67
CA VAL A 209 -22.89 4.53 -12.53
C VAL A 209 -21.48 4.07 -12.88
N ALA A 210 -20.49 4.90 -12.55
CA ALA A 210 -19.11 4.60 -12.81
C ALA A 210 -18.65 3.35 -12.02
N THR A 211 -17.96 2.42 -12.67
CA THR A 211 -17.47 1.18 -12.05
C THR A 211 -16.09 0.79 -12.55
N VAL A 212 -15.33 0.09 -11.70
CA VAL A 212 -14.01 -0.46 -12.04
C VAL A 212 -14.12 -1.68 -12.95
N VAL A 213 -15.32 -2.29 -13.01
CA VAL A 213 -15.61 -3.46 -13.83
C VAL A 213 -15.42 -3.18 -15.33
N GLU A 214 -15.78 -1.96 -15.76
CA GLU A 214 -15.69 -1.50 -17.14
C GLU A 214 -14.25 -1.43 -17.62
N GLY A 215 -13.92 -2.26 -18.62
CA GLY A 215 -12.66 -2.18 -19.36
C GLY A 215 -11.37 -2.56 -18.61
N ASN A 216 -11.45 -3.08 -17.38
CA ASN A 216 -10.27 -3.49 -16.59
C ASN A 216 -10.06 -5.02 -16.51
N GLY A 217 -10.84 -5.80 -17.27
CA GLY A 217 -10.67 -7.24 -17.42
C GLY A 217 -9.47 -7.62 -18.30
N PHE A 218 -9.10 -8.90 -18.27
CA PHE A 218 -8.11 -9.53 -19.11
C PHE A 218 -8.80 -10.29 -20.26
N LEU A 219 -8.30 -10.13 -21.49
CA LEU A 219 -8.88 -10.86 -22.62
C LEU A 219 -8.61 -12.37 -22.54
N ILE A 220 -9.64 -13.14 -22.19
CA ILE A 220 -9.62 -14.61 -22.27
C ILE A 220 -10.21 -15.03 -23.61
N ALA A 221 -9.34 -15.22 -24.62
CA ALA A 221 -9.74 -15.43 -26.02
C ALA A 221 -10.72 -16.60 -26.27
N SER A 222 -10.80 -17.59 -25.38
CA SER A 222 -11.74 -18.72 -25.48
C SER A 222 -13.15 -18.40 -24.99
N ILE A 223 -13.39 -17.24 -24.37
CA ILE A 223 -14.68 -16.80 -23.84
C ILE A 223 -15.15 -15.63 -24.68
N THR A 224 -15.90 -15.94 -25.74
CA THR A 224 -16.31 -14.92 -26.73
C THR A 224 -17.57 -14.17 -26.33
N ASP A 225 -18.43 -14.81 -25.54
CA ASP A 225 -19.73 -14.27 -25.17
C ASP A 225 -19.84 -14.13 -23.65
N ASP A 226 -20.74 -13.28 -23.18
CA ASP A 226 -21.06 -13.06 -21.76
C ASP A 226 -22.18 -14.00 -21.26
N TYR A 227 -22.87 -13.64 -20.17
CA TYR A 227 -24.01 -14.38 -19.62
C TYR A 227 -25.22 -14.41 -20.57
N ASP A 228 -25.57 -13.28 -21.20
CA ASP A 228 -26.73 -13.13 -22.08
C ASP A 228 -26.48 -13.64 -23.51
N GLY A 229 -25.21 -13.88 -23.84
CA GLY A 229 -24.76 -14.29 -25.17
C GLY A 229 -24.36 -13.12 -26.06
N GLN A 230 -24.05 -11.97 -25.46
CA GLN A 230 -23.49 -10.81 -26.13
C GLN A 230 -22.00 -11.04 -26.38
N THR A 231 -21.53 -10.69 -27.58
CA THR A 231 -20.13 -10.86 -27.96
C THR A 231 -19.25 -9.86 -27.21
N ARG A 232 -18.33 -10.33 -26.37
CA ARG A 232 -17.40 -9.50 -25.61
C ARG A 232 -16.47 -8.67 -26.51
N ALA A 233 -16.07 -9.21 -27.66
CA ALA A 233 -15.21 -8.51 -28.60
C ALA A 233 -15.84 -7.26 -29.25
N SER A 234 -17.17 -7.06 -29.13
CA SER A 234 -17.84 -5.82 -29.55
C SER A 234 -18.03 -4.81 -28.41
N LEU A 235 -17.61 -5.16 -27.19
CA LEU A 235 -17.81 -4.42 -25.94
C LEU A 235 -16.42 -4.24 -25.30
N THR A 236 -15.53 -3.55 -26.01
CA THR A 236 -14.11 -3.43 -25.62
C THR A 236 -13.82 -2.05 -25.02
N PRO A 237 -12.92 -1.95 -24.02
CA PRO A 237 -12.03 -3.01 -23.49
C PRO A 237 -12.75 -4.09 -22.65
N THR A 238 -12.10 -5.22 -22.33
CA THR A 238 -12.75 -6.38 -21.66
C THR A 238 -13.25 -6.04 -20.25
N ASP A 239 -14.47 -6.42 -19.92
CA ASP A 239 -15.06 -6.22 -18.58
C ASP A 239 -14.82 -7.38 -17.59
N ILE A 240 -14.79 -7.04 -16.31
CA ILE A 240 -14.76 -7.99 -15.19
C ILE A 240 -16.19 -8.53 -14.94
N GLY A 241 -16.34 -9.83 -14.68
CA GLY A 241 -17.62 -10.45 -14.33
C GLY A 241 -18.43 -10.98 -15.52
N ALA A 242 -19.62 -11.48 -15.19
CA ALA A 242 -20.47 -12.26 -16.08
C ALA A 242 -21.23 -11.45 -17.13
N ASP A 243 -21.40 -10.16 -16.87
CA ASP A 243 -22.08 -9.20 -17.73
C ASP A 243 -21.02 -8.37 -18.46
N ALA A 244 -21.16 -8.22 -19.77
CA ALA A 244 -20.30 -7.36 -20.58
C ALA A 244 -21.16 -6.29 -21.24
N GLY A 245 -20.66 -5.07 -21.34
CA GLY A 245 -21.44 -3.95 -21.83
C GLY A 245 -20.61 -2.70 -22.07
N ASP A 246 -21.25 -1.67 -22.64
CA ASP A 246 -20.67 -0.33 -22.66
C ASP A 246 -21.10 0.39 -21.37
N PHE A 247 -20.40 0.16 -20.25
CA PHE A 247 -20.71 0.78 -18.97
C PHE A 247 -19.97 2.12 -18.79
N THR A 248 -20.30 2.82 -17.70
CA THR A 248 -19.55 4.02 -17.32
C THR A 248 -18.25 3.59 -16.62
N SER A 249 -17.10 3.92 -17.19
CA SER A 249 -15.81 3.62 -16.56
C SER A 249 -15.57 4.48 -15.31
N ALA A 250 -15.02 3.87 -14.26
CA ALA A 250 -14.48 4.59 -13.09
C ALA A 250 -13.23 5.43 -13.43
N GLY A 251 -12.66 5.27 -14.63
CA GLY A 251 -11.42 5.93 -15.03
C GLY A 251 -10.22 5.40 -14.24
N ASP A 252 -9.20 6.23 -14.10
CA ASP A 252 -8.06 5.93 -13.25
C ASP A 252 -8.43 6.12 -11.78
N ILE A 253 -8.10 5.12 -10.97
CA ILE A 253 -8.43 5.04 -9.54
C ILE A 253 -7.19 4.78 -8.68
N SER A 254 -6.00 4.71 -9.30
CA SER A 254 -4.76 4.53 -8.58
C SER A 254 -4.13 5.89 -8.31
N PRO A 255 -3.75 6.21 -7.06
CA PRO A 255 -3.00 7.43 -6.82
C PRO A 255 -1.58 7.32 -7.39
N PRO A 256 -0.93 8.45 -7.71
CA PRO A 256 0.44 8.46 -8.21
C PRO A 256 1.41 7.76 -7.26
N SER A 257 2.27 6.90 -7.81
CA SER A 257 3.37 6.27 -7.08
C SER A 257 4.56 7.21 -6.99
N ILE A 258 5.06 7.47 -5.78
CA ILE A 258 6.14 8.42 -5.50
C ILE A 258 7.32 7.68 -4.87
N ALA A 259 8.49 7.72 -5.51
CA ALA A 259 9.69 7.05 -5.05
C ALA A 259 10.88 8.02 -4.94
N TYR A 260 11.56 8.02 -3.79
CA TYR A 260 12.80 8.75 -3.57
C TYR A 260 13.64 8.10 -2.46
N THR A 261 14.92 8.45 -2.39
CA THR A 261 15.77 8.15 -1.23
C THR A 261 15.61 9.27 -0.20
N ALA A 262 15.32 8.93 1.06
CA ALA A 262 15.15 9.93 2.10
C ALA A 262 16.44 10.75 2.30
N LEU A 263 16.30 12.05 2.58
CA LEU A 263 17.41 12.93 2.89
C LEU A 263 18.04 12.48 4.21
N GLY A 264 19.35 12.25 4.20
CA GLY A 264 20.13 12.03 5.41
C GLY A 264 20.41 13.32 6.17
N ASN A 265 20.90 13.19 7.40
CA ASN A 265 21.37 14.32 8.22
C ASN A 265 22.41 15.18 7.48
N THR A 266 22.52 16.44 7.86
CA THR A 266 23.45 17.39 7.21
C THR A 266 23.97 18.42 8.20
N ALA A 267 25.12 19.03 7.93
CA ALA A 267 25.57 20.24 8.62
C ALA A 267 25.16 21.53 7.90
N SER A 268 24.56 21.43 6.70
CA SER A 268 24.11 22.59 5.92
C SER A 268 22.82 23.17 6.51
N THR A 269 22.78 24.48 6.62
CA THR A 269 21.58 25.25 6.97
C THR A 269 20.88 25.86 5.75
N ALA A 270 21.39 25.60 4.55
CA ALA A 270 20.82 26.07 3.29
C ALA A 270 19.64 25.20 2.82
N ASP A 271 18.96 25.65 1.77
CA ASP A 271 17.91 24.90 1.10
C ASP A 271 18.39 23.53 0.65
N ARG A 272 17.48 22.56 0.63
CA ARG A 272 17.77 21.19 0.21
C ARG A 272 16.84 20.74 -0.90
N ILE A 273 17.41 20.06 -1.89
CA ILE A 273 16.66 19.46 -2.99
C ILE A 273 16.50 17.97 -2.71
N LEU A 274 15.27 17.49 -2.81
CA LEU A 274 14.91 16.07 -2.84
C LEU A 274 14.55 15.70 -4.29
N ALA A 275 15.31 14.78 -4.88
CA ALA A 275 14.97 14.19 -6.17
C ALA A 275 14.04 12.98 -5.98
N ALA A 276 12.99 12.91 -6.79
CA ALA A 276 12.03 11.81 -6.78
C ALA A 276 11.61 11.38 -8.19
N THR A 277 11.12 10.15 -8.31
CA THR A 277 10.42 9.66 -9.48
C THR A 277 8.94 9.54 -9.15
N ILE A 278 8.07 10.04 -10.03
CA ILE A 278 6.62 9.90 -9.91
C ILE A 278 6.09 9.21 -11.16
N THR A 279 5.32 8.14 -10.97
CA THR A 279 4.68 7.38 -12.05
C THR A 279 3.20 7.24 -11.79
N ASP A 280 2.40 7.36 -12.83
CA ASP A 280 0.94 7.29 -12.77
C ASP A 280 0.36 6.95 -14.15
N VAL A 281 -0.80 6.29 -14.20
CA VAL A 281 -1.40 5.81 -15.47
C VAL A 281 -1.98 6.96 -16.28
N THR A 282 -2.76 7.85 -15.66
CA THR A 282 -3.25 9.07 -16.32
C THR A 282 -2.22 10.19 -16.29
N GLY A 283 -1.27 10.11 -15.37
CA GLY A 283 -0.19 11.05 -15.20
C GLY A 283 -0.55 12.17 -14.24
N VAL A 284 0.48 12.79 -13.66
CA VAL A 284 0.33 13.95 -12.78
C VAL A 284 0.42 15.27 -13.57
N PRO A 285 -0.18 16.37 -13.08
CA PRO A 285 -0.01 17.68 -13.70
C PRO A 285 1.48 18.08 -13.80
N THR A 286 1.93 18.48 -14.99
CA THR A 286 3.32 18.93 -15.27
C THR A 286 3.47 20.44 -15.41
N SER A 287 2.37 21.18 -15.23
CA SER A 287 2.35 22.64 -15.20
C SER A 287 1.16 23.11 -14.35
N GLY A 288 1.13 24.40 -14.01
CA GLY A 288 0.05 24.99 -13.21
C GLY A 288 0.17 24.70 -11.71
N ALA A 289 -0.90 24.99 -10.95
CA ALA A 289 -0.89 24.99 -9.48
C ALA A 289 -1.01 23.59 -8.83
N LEU A 290 -1.40 22.58 -9.61
CA LEU A 290 -1.66 21.21 -9.13
C LEU A 290 -0.49 20.24 -9.39
N GLN A 291 0.67 20.74 -9.80
CA GLN A 291 1.87 19.89 -9.87
C GLN A 291 2.20 19.32 -8.48
N PRO A 292 2.85 18.14 -8.41
CA PRO A 292 3.33 17.55 -7.17
C PRO A 292 4.03 18.55 -6.24
N ARG A 293 3.93 18.34 -4.94
CA ARG A 293 4.51 19.23 -3.92
C ARG A 293 5.28 18.46 -2.85
N ILE A 294 6.24 19.13 -2.25
CA ILE A 294 6.82 18.71 -0.97
C ILE A 294 6.21 19.55 0.15
N TYR A 295 5.85 18.89 1.24
CA TYR A 295 5.48 19.52 2.51
C TYR A 295 6.62 19.31 3.50
N TYR A 296 6.96 20.36 4.25
CA TYR A 296 8.04 20.30 5.24
C TYR A 296 7.78 21.22 6.43
N LYS A 297 8.38 20.87 7.58
CA LYS A 297 8.32 21.68 8.81
C LYS A 297 9.57 21.48 9.66
N LYS A 298 9.85 22.48 10.50
CA LYS A 298 10.90 22.41 11.53
C LYS A 298 10.27 22.02 12.88
N GLY A 299 10.79 20.94 13.47
CA GLY A 299 10.32 20.41 14.75
C GLY A 299 8.95 19.70 14.66
N ALA A 300 8.69 18.80 15.62
CA ALA A 300 7.47 17.98 15.60
C ALA A 300 6.18 18.84 15.72
N GLY A 301 6.23 19.92 16.51
CA GLY A 301 5.14 20.88 16.70
C GLY A 301 5.14 22.08 15.73
N GLY A 302 6.01 22.07 14.72
CA GLY A 302 6.11 23.18 13.76
C GLY A 302 4.96 23.26 12.76
N THR A 303 4.85 24.42 12.12
CA THR A 303 3.92 24.67 11.01
C THR A 303 4.41 24.02 9.72
N TRP A 304 3.50 23.43 8.95
CA TRP A 304 3.79 22.91 7.61
C TRP A 304 3.88 24.02 6.57
N TYR A 305 4.95 24.00 5.79
CA TYR A 305 5.15 24.79 4.58
C TYR A 305 5.13 23.85 3.38
N SER A 306 4.96 24.40 2.16
CA SER A 306 5.02 23.60 0.94
C SER A 306 5.72 24.32 -0.19
N SER A 307 6.39 23.54 -1.04
CA SER A 307 6.98 24.03 -2.28
C SER A 307 6.61 23.09 -3.43
N GLN A 308 6.40 23.69 -4.60
CA GLN A 308 6.03 22.94 -5.80
C GLN A 308 7.25 22.23 -6.37
N GLY A 309 7.06 21.00 -6.86
CA GLY A 309 8.09 20.26 -7.57
C GLY A 309 8.36 20.82 -8.96
N VAL A 310 9.58 20.61 -9.45
CA VAL A 310 9.99 20.94 -10.82
C VAL A 310 10.24 19.64 -11.56
N LEU A 311 9.53 19.42 -12.68
CA LEU A 311 9.80 18.28 -13.57
C LEU A 311 11.12 18.53 -14.29
N THR A 312 12.13 17.72 -13.99
CA THR A 312 13.48 17.85 -14.58
C THR A 312 13.63 17.05 -15.87
N SER A 313 12.93 15.91 -15.97
CA SER A 313 12.85 15.10 -17.19
C SER A 313 11.65 14.14 -17.16
N GLY A 314 11.27 13.59 -18.31
CA GLY A 314 10.15 12.65 -18.44
C GLY A 314 8.81 13.32 -18.73
N SER A 315 7.71 12.68 -18.32
CA SER A 315 6.32 13.10 -18.55
C SER A 315 5.51 13.06 -17.25
N GLY A 316 4.22 13.45 -17.32
CA GLY A 316 3.30 13.28 -16.19
C GLY A 316 3.08 11.82 -15.79
N THR A 317 3.15 10.88 -16.74
CA THR A 317 2.98 9.45 -16.48
C THR A 317 4.23 8.76 -15.93
N SER A 318 5.42 9.34 -16.17
CA SER A 318 6.69 8.88 -15.63
C SER A 318 7.70 10.02 -15.67
N GLY A 319 7.85 10.73 -14.54
CA GLY A 319 8.65 11.94 -14.44
C GLY A 319 9.71 11.87 -13.34
N ALA A 320 10.85 12.50 -13.59
CA ALA A 320 11.84 12.81 -12.56
C ALA A 320 11.62 14.26 -12.09
N TRP A 321 11.57 14.45 -10.77
CA TRP A 321 11.15 15.68 -10.12
C TRP A 321 12.15 16.12 -9.06
N ASP A 322 12.39 17.42 -9.00
CA ASP A 322 13.14 18.05 -7.91
C ASP A 322 12.20 18.85 -7.02
N PHE A 323 12.34 18.66 -5.70
CA PHE A 323 11.56 19.34 -4.68
C PHE A 323 12.47 20.09 -3.71
N THR A 324 12.29 21.40 -3.60
CA THR A 324 13.09 22.23 -2.70
C THR A 324 12.43 22.40 -1.34
N ILE A 325 13.14 22.06 -0.27
CA ILE A 325 12.85 22.46 1.11
C ILE A 325 13.53 23.81 1.32
N VAL A 326 12.74 24.86 1.54
CA VAL A 326 13.23 26.24 1.69
C VAL A 326 13.44 26.54 3.18
N ALA A 327 14.68 26.80 3.58
CA ALA A 327 15.04 27.06 4.97
C ALA A 327 14.40 28.35 5.50
N ALA A 328 14.30 29.37 4.65
CA ALA A 328 13.74 30.67 5.01
C ALA A 328 12.26 30.59 5.41
N ASP A 329 11.48 29.70 4.79
CA ASP A 329 10.05 29.51 5.09
C ASP A 329 9.84 29.10 6.55
N MET A 330 10.76 28.30 7.09
CA MET A 330 10.76 27.84 8.49
C MET A 330 11.39 28.86 9.48
N GLY A 331 11.63 30.10 9.03
CA GLY A 331 12.33 31.14 9.81
C GLY A 331 13.84 30.92 9.91
N GLY A 332 14.41 30.18 8.95
CA GLY A 332 15.79 29.71 8.98
C GLY A 332 15.95 28.35 9.67
N VAL A 333 17.08 27.70 9.43
CA VAL A 333 17.44 26.40 10.01
C VAL A 333 18.82 26.51 10.66
N ALA A 334 19.02 25.88 11.80
CA ALA A 334 20.26 25.88 12.55
C ALA A 334 20.63 24.47 13.05
N ALA A 335 21.87 24.30 13.51
CA ALA A 335 22.30 23.06 14.14
C ALA A 335 21.43 22.73 15.36
N GLY A 336 21.02 21.47 15.48
CA GLY A 336 20.07 20.96 16.46
C GLY A 336 18.63 20.87 15.95
N ASP A 337 18.29 21.51 14.83
CA ASP A 337 16.94 21.41 14.27
C ASP A 337 16.68 20.04 13.64
N THR A 338 15.45 19.54 13.80
CA THR A 338 14.93 18.39 13.06
C THR A 338 13.92 18.88 12.03
N ILE A 339 14.10 18.50 10.77
CA ILE A 339 13.18 18.83 9.67
C ILE A 339 12.37 17.58 9.32
N TYR A 340 11.05 17.71 9.29
CA TYR A 340 10.12 16.67 8.86
C TYR A 340 9.59 17.01 7.48
N TYR A 341 9.40 16.01 6.61
CA TYR A 341 8.90 16.23 5.25
C TYR A 341 8.21 15.00 4.64
N TYR A 342 7.41 15.24 3.60
CA TYR A 342 6.82 14.22 2.72
C TYR A 342 6.47 14.84 1.36
N VAL A 343 6.37 14.02 0.32
CA VAL A 343 5.95 14.45 -1.03
C VAL A 343 4.51 13.99 -1.26
N ILE A 344 3.70 14.85 -1.87
CA ILE A 344 2.32 14.58 -2.27
C ILE A 344 2.16 14.82 -3.77
N ALA A 345 1.36 14.00 -4.43
CA ALA A 345 1.00 14.14 -5.82
C ALA A 345 -0.48 13.78 -6.02
N GLN A 346 -1.07 14.35 -7.06
CA GLN A 346 -2.38 13.95 -7.57
C GLN A 346 -2.26 13.67 -9.06
N ASP A 347 -3.09 12.77 -9.56
CA ASP A 347 -3.17 12.49 -10.98
C ASP A 347 -4.02 13.52 -11.74
N THR A 348 -4.32 13.21 -13.01
CA THR A 348 -5.17 14.01 -13.90
C THR A 348 -6.50 13.32 -14.22
N ALA A 349 -6.91 12.36 -13.39
CA ALA A 349 -8.21 11.71 -13.49
C ALA A 349 -9.35 12.73 -13.28
N SER A 350 -10.55 12.41 -13.79
CA SER A 350 -11.74 13.27 -13.67
C SER A 350 -12.11 13.54 -12.21
N THR A 351 -11.94 12.53 -11.36
CA THR A 351 -11.87 12.67 -9.90
C THR A 351 -10.43 12.34 -9.49
N PRO A 352 -9.60 13.34 -9.12
CA PRO A 352 -8.18 13.08 -8.92
C PRO A 352 -7.90 12.12 -7.77
N ASN A 353 -7.05 11.11 -8.01
CA ASN A 353 -6.52 10.28 -6.92
C ASN A 353 -5.27 10.95 -6.34
N ILE A 354 -5.16 10.95 -5.01
CA ILE A 354 -4.12 11.68 -4.29
C ILE A 354 -3.30 10.71 -3.44
N GLY A 355 -1.99 10.77 -3.60
CA GLY A 355 -1.04 9.91 -2.90
C GLY A 355 0.10 10.70 -2.29
N SER A 356 0.75 10.11 -1.28
CA SER A 356 1.96 10.65 -0.69
C SER A 356 3.01 9.57 -0.41
N ASN A 357 4.26 10.00 -0.33
CA ASN A 357 5.32 9.23 0.30
C ASN A 357 5.88 10.07 1.47
N PRO A 358 5.86 9.56 2.72
CA PRO A 358 5.26 8.28 3.16
C PRO A 358 3.73 8.28 2.97
N SER A 359 3.11 7.09 2.90
CA SER A 359 1.66 6.96 2.63
C SER A 359 0.79 7.42 3.81
N GLY A 360 -0.50 7.63 3.55
CA GLY A 360 -1.50 7.97 4.57
C GLY A 360 -1.92 9.45 4.63
N VAL A 361 -1.62 10.24 3.59
CA VAL A 361 -2.18 11.59 3.47
C VAL A 361 -3.69 11.54 3.23
N VAL A 362 -4.42 12.51 3.80
CA VAL A 362 -5.79 12.84 3.44
C VAL A 362 -5.82 14.30 2.99
N ALA A 363 -6.26 14.55 1.77
CA ALA A 363 -6.27 15.87 1.15
C ALA A 363 -7.40 15.98 0.13
N THR A 364 -7.82 17.19 -0.20
CA THR A 364 -8.77 17.44 -1.32
C THR A 364 -8.05 17.72 -2.63
N ASP A 365 -6.81 18.21 -2.55
CA ASP A 365 -5.88 18.42 -3.66
C ASP A 365 -4.46 18.58 -3.08
N VAL A 366 -3.43 18.64 -3.93
CA VAL A 366 -2.03 18.76 -3.50
C VAL A 366 -1.69 20.02 -2.71
N ASN A 367 -2.54 21.05 -2.72
CA ASN A 367 -2.38 22.28 -1.94
C ASN A 367 -3.17 22.27 -0.62
N THR A 368 -4.21 21.43 -0.51
CA THR A 368 -5.16 21.43 0.60
C THR A 368 -5.12 20.10 1.36
N VAL A 369 -4.18 19.98 2.30
CA VAL A 369 -4.00 18.80 3.15
C VAL A 369 -4.85 18.90 4.42
N ILE A 370 -5.63 17.85 4.70
CA ILE A 370 -6.45 17.70 5.92
C ILE A 370 -5.64 16.97 7.00
N THR A 371 -5.04 15.83 6.64
CA THR A 371 -4.25 14.99 7.54
C THR A 371 -2.94 14.60 6.85
N PRO A 372 -1.76 15.01 7.37
CA PRO A 372 -0.48 14.57 6.83
C PRO A 372 -0.19 13.09 7.21
N PRO A 373 0.79 12.44 6.56
CA PRO A 373 1.23 11.09 6.95
C PRO A 373 1.59 11.00 8.45
N ALA A 374 1.18 9.93 9.10
CA ALA A 374 1.37 9.74 10.55
C ALA A 374 2.85 9.69 10.96
N VAL A 375 3.71 9.16 10.07
CA VAL A 375 5.16 9.07 10.27
C VAL A 375 5.86 9.69 9.05
N PRO A 376 6.05 11.01 9.01
CA PRO A 376 6.77 11.66 7.92
C PRO A 376 8.27 11.30 7.94
N ASN A 377 8.95 11.49 6.81
CA ASN A 377 10.41 11.40 6.80
C ASN A 377 11.02 12.55 7.62
N SER A 378 12.24 12.36 8.11
CA SER A 378 12.95 13.42 8.81
C SER A 378 14.46 13.34 8.64
N TYR A 379 15.12 14.48 8.83
CA TYR A 379 16.56 14.58 8.99
C TYR A 379 16.93 15.62 10.04
N ASN A 380 18.09 15.46 10.65
CA ASN A 380 18.66 16.40 11.59
C ASN A 380 19.67 17.32 10.92
N VAL A 381 19.67 18.59 11.32
CA VAL A 381 20.74 19.52 11.04
C VAL A 381 21.73 19.44 12.19
N LEU A 382 22.92 18.90 11.91
CA LEU A 382 23.96 18.62 12.87
C LEU A 382 24.94 19.79 12.96
N ALA A 383 25.66 19.88 14.08
CA ALA A 383 26.71 20.86 14.23
C ALA A 383 27.84 20.62 13.22
N SER A 384 28.27 21.69 12.57
CA SER A 384 29.47 21.69 11.72
C SER A 384 30.71 21.74 12.61
N ILE A 385 31.63 20.77 12.43
CA ILE A 385 32.87 20.67 13.20
C ILE A 385 34.06 20.97 12.29
N SER A 386 34.77 22.06 12.56
CA SER A 386 36.02 22.46 11.90
C SER A 386 36.76 23.54 12.69
N GLY A 387 38.07 23.66 12.47
CA GLY A 387 38.89 24.67 13.12
C GLY A 387 39.45 24.20 14.47
N THR A 388 39.75 25.15 15.35
CA THR A 388 40.35 24.87 16.65
C THR A 388 39.34 25.13 17.76
N TYR A 389 39.26 24.23 18.74
CA TYR A 389 38.42 24.32 19.93
C TYR A 389 39.30 24.27 21.17
N ASP A 390 39.15 25.23 22.08
CA ASP A 390 39.82 25.25 23.36
C ASP A 390 39.01 24.45 24.39
N VAL A 391 39.66 23.46 25.01
CA VAL A 391 39.07 22.50 25.94
C VAL A 391 39.75 22.66 27.30
N GLY A 392 38.96 22.84 28.36
CA GLY A 392 39.43 22.99 29.73
C GLY A 392 38.94 24.28 30.39
N ALA A 393 38.70 24.23 31.71
CA ALA A 393 38.14 25.35 32.46
C ALA A 393 39.10 26.56 32.59
N THR A 394 40.40 26.36 32.36
CA THR A 394 41.45 27.39 32.45
C THR A 394 41.78 28.03 31.10
N CYS A 395 41.12 27.62 30.00
CA CYS A 395 41.26 28.32 28.73
C CYS A 395 40.83 29.79 28.86
N ALA A 396 41.41 30.69 28.06
CA ALA A 396 41.01 32.09 28.04
C ALA A 396 39.56 32.26 27.53
N THR A 397 39.16 31.42 26.56
CA THR A 397 37.82 31.35 25.97
C THR A 397 37.44 29.88 25.77
N PRO A 398 37.01 29.16 26.81
CA PRO A 398 36.73 27.73 26.69
C PRO A 398 35.47 27.48 25.84
N GLU A 399 35.60 26.75 24.73
CA GLU A 399 34.43 26.19 24.02
C GLU A 399 33.85 24.99 24.78
N TYR A 400 34.72 24.18 25.40
CA TYR A 400 34.28 23.01 26.17
C TYR A 400 35.00 22.98 27.53
N ALA A 401 34.23 22.81 28.61
CA ALA A 401 34.80 22.74 29.95
C ALA A 401 35.52 21.41 30.26
N THR A 402 35.21 20.33 29.53
CA THR A 402 35.78 18.99 29.72
C THR A 402 36.01 18.32 28.37
N ILE A 403 36.88 17.31 28.35
CA ILE A 403 37.12 16.48 27.16
C ILE A 403 35.87 15.67 26.82
N THR A 404 35.14 15.20 27.84
CA THR A 404 33.85 14.51 27.70
C THR A 404 32.85 15.39 26.95
N ALA A 405 32.74 16.67 27.29
CA ALA A 405 31.85 17.60 26.59
C ALA A 405 32.29 17.82 25.13
N ALA A 406 33.59 18.01 24.89
CA ALA A 406 34.14 18.17 23.54
C ALA A 406 33.87 16.94 22.66
N VAL A 407 34.12 15.74 23.19
CA VAL A 407 33.89 14.47 22.47
C VAL A 407 32.40 14.20 22.28
N THR A 408 31.54 14.59 23.23
CA THR A 408 30.08 14.50 23.07
C THR A 408 29.60 15.36 21.90
N ALA A 409 30.08 16.60 21.81
CA ALA A 409 29.76 17.50 20.70
C ALA A 409 30.31 16.98 19.36
N LEU A 410 31.54 16.47 19.35
CA LEU A 410 32.16 15.83 18.18
C LEU A 410 31.32 14.65 17.67
N ASN A 411 30.88 13.77 18.56
CA ASN A 411 30.07 12.59 18.21
C ASN A 411 28.66 12.95 17.71
N ALA A 412 28.12 14.10 18.11
CA ALA A 412 26.84 14.61 17.63
C ALA A 412 26.94 15.47 16.35
N GLY A 413 28.16 15.83 15.94
CA GLY A 413 28.44 16.71 14.81
C GLY A 413 28.86 15.99 13.54
N VAL A 414 29.17 16.79 12.50
CA VAL A 414 29.74 16.35 11.23
C VAL A 414 31.00 17.16 10.97
N LEU A 415 32.10 16.49 10.63
CA LEU A 415 33.31 17.19 10.22
C LEU A 415 33.12 17.82 8.84
N THR A 416 33.25 19.15 8.80
CA THR A 416 33.23 19.95 7.56
C THR A 416 34.62 20.46 7.18
N GLY A 417 35.59 20.26 8.07
CA GLY A 417 37.01 20.57 7.91
C GLY A 417 37.84 19.88 8.99
N PRO A 418 39.17 20.02 8.97
CA PRO A 418 40.02 19.52 10.06
C PRO A 418 39.67 20.21 11.38
N ALA A 419 39.61 19.42 12.45
CA ALA A 419 39.25 19.87 13.78
C ALA A 419 40.40 19.61 14.78
N THR A 420 40.82 20.63 15.52
CA THR A 420 41.86 20.54 16.55
C THR A 420 41.28 20.92 17.91
N TYR A 421 41.30 20.01 18.87
CA TYR A 421 40.94 20.27 20.26
C TYR A 421 42.22 20.51 21.07
N LEU A 422 42.40 21.73 21.59
CA LEU A 422 43.55 22.13 22.40
C LEU A 422 43.22 22.01 23.88
N LEU A 423 44.00 21.19 24.60
CA LEU A 423 43.83 20.98 26.03
C LEU A 423 44.59 22.06 26.82
N CYS A 424 43.85 22.97 27.48
CA CYS A 424 44.42 24.08 28.26
C CYS A 424 44.73 23.73 29.71
N ASP A 425 43.93 22.85 30.33
CA ASP A 425 44.12 22.51 31.74
C ASP A 425 45.32 21.58 31.94
N THR A 426 46.05 21.75 33.05
CA THR A 426 47.10 20.81 33.46
C THR A 426 46.53 19.50 34.01
N THR A 427 45.27 19.50 34.48
CA THR A 427 44.56 18.31 34.97
C THR A 427 43.08 18.33 34.57
N TYR A 428 42.53 17.20 34.14
CA TYR A 428 41.09 17.02 33.83
C TYR A 428 40.44 16.02 34.81
N PRO A 429 40.01 16.48 36.01
CA PRO A 429 39.51 15.58 37.05
C PRO A 429 38.04 15.17 36.90
N SER A 430 37.26 15.88 36.08
CA SER A 430 35.79 15.78 36.02
C SER A 430 35.27 15.12 34.75
N GLU A 431 35.98 14.11 34.25
CA GLU A 431 35.63 13.37 33.04
C GLU A 431 34.71 12.18 33.32
N THR A 432 33.91 11.80 32.31
CA THR A 432 33.12 10.55 32.34
C THR A 432 33.81 9.50 31.47
N PHE A 433 34.23 8.39 32.08
CA PHE A 433 34.98 7.34 31.37
C PHE A 433 34.11 6.12 31.03
N PRO A 434 34.37 5.43 29.89
CA PRO A 434 35.35 5.80 28.86
C PRO A 434 34.93 7.04 28.05
N ILE A 435 35.91 7.85 27.65
CA ILE A 435 35.71 8.91 26.66
C ILE A 435 35.75 8.24 25.28
N THR A 436 34.57 7.92 24.75
CA THR A 436 34.43 7.18 23.48
C THR A 436 34.29 8.13 22.30
N ILE A 437 35.20 8.04 21.33
CA ILE A 437 35.12 8.70 20.03
C ILE A 437 34.62 7.68 19.02
N VAL A 438 33.47 7.96 18.40
CA VAL A 438 32.86 7.06 17.40
C VAL A 438 33.31 7.44 15.99
N ALA A 439 32.95 6.65 14.99
CA ALA A 439 33.09 7.06 13.60
C ALA A 439 32.25 8.33 13.33
N ASN A 440 32.89 9.48 13.16
CA ASN A 440 32.21 10.74 12.86
C ASN A 440 31.92 10.87 11.35
N ALA A 441 30.73 11.35 11.02
CA ALA A 441 30.39 11.69 9.65
C ALA A 441 31.30 12.83 9.14
N GLY A 442 31.74 12.74 7.88
CA GLY A 442 32.60 13.75 7.26
C GLY A 442 34.11 13.59 7.52
N SER A 443 34.52 12.64 8.37
CA SER A 443 35.92 12.30 8.58
C SER A 443 36.57 11.77 7.30
N SER A 444 37.80 12.21 7.02
CA SER A 444 38.61 11.77 5.88
C SER A 444 40.09 12.05 6.14
N ALA A 445 40.95 11.69 5.18
CA ALA A 445 42.38 12.05 5.23
C ALA A 445 42.62 13.58 5.24
N VAL A 446 41.62 14.39 4.88
CA VAL A 446 41.68 15.86 4.92
C VAL A 446 40.98 16.39 6.18
N ASN A 447 39.82 15.85 6.50
CA ASN A 447 39.03 16.22 7.67
C ASN A 447 39.41 15.33 8.84
N THR A 448 40.52 15.67 9.48
CA THR A 448 41.07 14.92 10.61
C THR A 448 40.63 15.51 11.94
N ILE A 449 40.65 14.68 12.98
CA ILE A 449 40.44 15.08 14.37
C ILE A 449 41.79 15.01 15.08
N THR A 450 42.21 16.12 15.67
CA THR A 450 43.43 16.21 16.48
C THR A 450 43.06 16.63 17.90
N ILE A 451 43.44 15.85 18.91
CA ILE A 451 43.34 16.26 20.32
C ILE A 451 44.77 16.37 20.85
N LYS A 452 45.18 17.55 21.31
CA LYS A 452 46.57 17.78 21.74
C LYS A 452 46.69 18.83 22.86
N PRO A 453 47.80 18.84 23.62
CA PRO A 453 48.08 19.93 24.56
C PRO A 453 48.13 21.31 23.90
N ALA A 454 47.62 22.33 24.58
CA ALA A 454 47.88 23.72 24.22
C ALA A 454 49.38 24.04 24.42
N PRO A 455 49.94 25.05 23.71
CA PRO A 455 51.35 25.42 23.85
C PRO A 455 51.75 25.70 25.30
N GLY A 456 52.78 25.02 25.79
CA GLY A 456 53.28 25.19 27.16
C GLY A 456 52.48 24.47 28.26
N VAL A 457 51.45 23.70 27.89
CA VAL A 457 50.63 22.92 28.84
C VAL A 457 51.02 21.44 28.78
N LEU A 458 51.04 20.78 29.94
CA LEU A 458 51.23 19.33 30.07
C LEU A 458 49.98 18.72 30.74
N PRO A 459 48.91 18.43 29.97
CA PRO A 459 47.65 17.96 30.51
C PRO A 459 47.77 16.53 31.04
N THR A 460 47.21 16.27 32.21
CA THR A 460 47.02 14.94 32.77
C THR A 460 45.54 14.60 32.84
N VAL A 461 45.13 13.51 32.19
CA VAL A 461 43.79 12.93 32.32
C VAL A 461 43.91 11.70 33.20
N SER A 462 43.28 11.73 34.38
CA SER A 462 43.38 10.65 35.37
C SER A 462 42.01 10.32 35.94
N GLY A 463 41.71 9.03 36.06
CA GLY A 463 40.49 8.52 36.67
C GLY A 463 40.42 7.00 36.62
N SER A 464 39.28 6.43 36.99
CA SER A 464 39.04 4.98 36.94
C SER A 464 38.03 4.65 35.85
N SER A 465 38.31 3.62 35.08
CA SER A 465 37.42 3.02 34.09
C SER A 465 37.55 1.51 34.16
N ALA A 466 36.44 0.79 33.96
CA ALA A 466 36.45 -0.67 33.90
C ALA A 466 37.12 -1.22 32.62
N THR A 467 37.31 -0.37 31.60
CA THR A 467 37.86 -0.75 30.29
C THR A 467 39.07 0.09 29.92
N THR A 468 38.85 1.34 29.53
CA THR A 468 39.88 2.30 29.08
C THR A 468 39.48 3.74 29.43
N ILE A 469 40.45 4.65 29.44
CA ILE A 469 40.21 6.09 29.58
C ILE A 469 39.71 6.69 28.26
N PHE A 470 40.40 6.41 27.14
CA PHE A 470 40.00 6.79 25.78
C PHE A 470 39.70 5.54 24.95
N ASP A 471 38.57 5.56 24.25
CA ASP A 471 38.11 4.48 23.37
C ASP A 471 37.85 5.02 21.96
N LEU A 472 38.60 4.51 20.98
CA LEU A 472 38.46 4.86 19.56
C LEU A 472 37.62 3.79 18.87
N ASN A 473 36.30 3.89 18.98
CA ASN A 473 35.39 2.85 18.52
C ASN A 473 34.93 3.13 17.07
N GLY A 474 35.67 2.58 16.12
CA GLY A 474 35.41 2.73 14.68
C GLY A 474 35.98 4.01 14.07
N ALA A 475 36.67 4.85 14.86
CA ALA A 475 37.49 5.94 14.34
C ALA A 475 38.77 5.36 13.72
N THR A 476 39.02 5.63 12.43
CA THR A 476 40.27 5.25 11.76
C THR A 476 41.32 6.32 12.01
N ALA A 477 42.51 5.91 12.47
CA ALA A 477 43.65 6.79 12.74
C ALA A 477 44.27 7.39 11.48
#